data_AF-A0A949LIT1-F1
#
_entry.id   AF-A0A949LIT1-F1
#
_cell.length_a   1.000
_cell.length_b   1.000
_cell.length_c   1.000
_cell.angle_alpha   90.00
_cell.angle_beta   90.00
_cell.angle_gamma   90.00
#
_symmetry.space_group_name_H-M   'P 1'
#
loop_
_entity.id
_entity.type
_entity.pdbx_description
1 polymer ?
#
loop_
_entity_poly.entity_id
_entity_poly.type
_entity_poly.pdbx_seq_one_letter_code
_entity_poly.pdbx_strand_id
1 'polypeptide(L)'
;MKKLLIPSIIALLLLAVGFAYFYFFFHGPGATLMAPTASSQPGFTPFGRPPIAASTSQPGAPSNSSATSTSFGTVANGGTIPALRLLSSTPVGGYGASTTGSTTIVRWIDRGRGNVIEAREDSLGLTTISNTVLPRIYESAWNKNLTSFVGGMLETDTGIPTFVYANIVKRP
;
A
#
# COMPACT_ATOMS: atom_id res chain seq x y z
N MET A 1 -62.06 0.73 43.29
CA MET A 1 -61.36 0.22 42.08
C MET A 1 -60.75 1.32 41.19
N LYS A 2 -61.21 2.59 41.25
CA LYS A 2 -60.69 3.71 40.43
C LYS A 2 -59.25 4.19 40.79
N LYS A 3 -58.74 3.90 41.98
CA LYS A 3 -57.41 4.35 42.45
C LYS A 3 -56.23 3.61 41.80
N LEU A 4 -56.48 2.45 41.17
CA LEU A 4 -55.48 1.68 40.41
C LEU A 4 -55.58 1.90 38.90
N LEU A 5 -56.63 2.58 38.43
CA LEU A 5 -56.84 2.86 37.01
C LEU A 5 -55.83 3.89 36.48
N ILE A 6 -55.57 4.96 37.25
CA ILE A 6 -54.64 6.02 36.86
C ILE A 6 -53.20 5.51 36.71
N PRO A 7 -52.59 4.78 37.68
CA PRO A 7 -51.23 4.28 37.50
C PRO A 7 -51.12 3.22 36.40
N SER A 8 -52.16 2.41 36.18
CA SER A 8 -52.19 1.43 35.09
C SER A 8 -52.21 2.10 33.70
N ILE A 9 -52.97 3.20 33.55
CA ILE A 9 -52.99 3.99 32.31
C ILE A 9 -51.63 4.66 32.06
N ILE A 10 -50.98 5.18 33.10
CA ILE A 10 -49.65 5.80 32.97
C ILE A 10 -48.60 4.75 32.57
N ALA A 11 -48.64 3.56 33.18
CA ALA A 11 -47.74 2.46 32.83
C ALA A 11 -47.93 2.00 31.37
N LEU A 12 -49.19 1.89 30.91
CA LEU A 12 -49.50 1.54 29.52
C LEU A 12 -48.96 2.59 28.54
N LEU A 13 -49.07 3.88 28.89
CA LEU A 13 -48.62 4.99 28.05
C LEU A 13 -47.09 5.03 27.95
N LEU A 14 -46.38 4.78 29.05
CA LEU A 14 -44.92 4.65 29.04
C LEU A 14 -44.45 3.45 28.21
N LEU A 15 -45.18 2.33 28.28
CA LEU A 15 -44.85 1.13 27.52
C LEU A 15 -45.10 1.33 26.01
N ALA A 16 -46.17 2.05 25.65
CA ALA A 16 -46.46 2.43 24.27
C ALA A 16 -45.40 3.39 23.69
N VAL A 17 -44.96 4.39 24.47
CA VAL A 17 -43.88 5.32 24.05
C VAL A 17 -42.54 4.60 23.92
N GLY A 18 -42.20 3.72 24.88
CA GLY A 18 -40.99 2.91 24.82
C GLY A 18 -40.99 1.96 23.63
N PHE A 19 -42.13 1.32 23.36
CA PHE A 19 -42.28 0.44 22.19
C PHE A 19 -42.20 1.23 20.88
N ALA A 20 -42.82 2.41 20.79
CA ALA A 20 -42.70 3.27 19.62
C ALA A 20 -41.24 3.70 19.39
N TYR A 21 -40.52 4.11 20.44
CA TYR A 21 -39.11 4.46 20.35
C TYR A 21 -38.25 3.27 19.88
N PHE A 22 -38.44 2.09 20.48
CA PHE A 22 -37.75 0.87 20.07
C PHE A 22 -38.05 0.51 18.60
N TYR A 23 -39.32 0.54 18.22
CA TYR A 23 -39.74 0.22 16.86
C TYR A 23 -39.16 1.19 15.83
N PHE A 24 -39.20 2.50 16.09
CA PHE A 24 -38.58 3.48 15.19
C PHE A 24 -37.04 3.41 15.19
N PHE A 25 -36.40 3.01 16.29
CA PHE A 25 -34.96 2.86 16.35
C PHE A 25 -34.46 1.66 15.54
N PHE A 26 -35.18 0.53 15.58
CA PHE A 26 -34.78 -0.70 14.88
C PHE A 26 -35.43 -0.89 13.50
N HIS A 27 -36.59 -0.26 13.25
CA HIS A 27 -37.38 -0.41 12.02
C HIS A 27 -37.78 0.94 11.42
N GLY A 28 -37.17 2.04 11.87
CA GLY A 28 -37.21 3.30 11.13
C GLY A 28 -36.84 3.05 9.68
N PRO A 29 -37.40 3.83 8.71
CA PRO A 29 -37.23 3.57 7.30
C PRO A 29 -35.74 3.36 7.05
N GLY A 30 -35.38 2.10 6.78
CA GLY A 30 -34.02 1.73 6.50
C GLY A 30 -33.59 2.71 5.43
N ALA A 31 -32.53 3.48 5.73
CA ALA A 31 -31.95 4.38 4.75
C ALA A 31 -31.97 3.60 3.44
N THR A 32 -32.72 4.07 2.45
CA THR A 32 -32.67 3.48 1.13
C THR A 32 -31.19 3.38 0.85
N LEU A 33 -30.68 2.16 0.74
CA LEU A 33 -29.32 1.96 0.33
C LEU A 33 -29.33 2.55 -1.08
N MET A 34 -28.95 3.82 -1.21
CA MET A 34 -28.37 4.31 -2.44
C MET A 34 -27.35 3.25 -2.76
N ALA A 35 -27.61 2.52 -3.86
CA ALA A 35 -26.62 1.64 -4.48
C ALA A 35 -25.28 2.36 -4.38
N PRO A 36 -24.20 1.69 -3.95
CA PRO A 36 -22.98 2.35 -3.53
C PRO A 36 -22.60 3.36 -4.62
N THR A 37 -22.85 4.64 -4.34
CA THR A 37 -22.32 5.70 -5.18
C THR A 37 -20.84 5.50 -4.99
N ALA A 38 -20.16 5.05 -6.05
CA ALA A 38 -18.75 4.69 -6.03
C ALA A 38 -18.01 5.75 -5.23
N SER A 39 -17.68 5.41 -3.98
CA SER A 39 -16.91 6.30 -3.16
C SER A 39 -15.56 6.27 -3.83
N SER A 40 -15.22 7.39 -4.47
CA SER A 40 -13.87 7.67 -4.93
C SER A 40 -12.98 7.67 -3.69
N GLN A 41 -12.57 6.48 -3.26
CA GLN A 41 -11.49 6.30 -2.31
C GLN A 41 -10.32 7.08 -2.91
N PRO A 42 -9.85 8.16 -2.25
CA PRO A 42 -8.66 8.83 -2.73
C PRO A 42 -7.54 7.79 -2.71
N GLY A 43 -7.02 7.47 -3.89
CA GLY A 43 -5.88 6.58 -4.03
C GLY A 43 -4.72 7.07 -3.16
N PHE A 44 -3.86 6.16 -2.74
CA PHE A 44 -2.65 6.46 -1.97
C PHE A 44 -1.81 7.56 -2.67
N THR A 45 -1.70 8.74 -2.05
CA THR A 45 -0.96 9.92 -2.56
C THR A 45 0.22 10.27 -1.64
N PRO A 46 1.33 9.51 -1.66
CA PRO A 46 2.43 9.67 -0.71
C PRO A 46 3.21 10.99 -0.84
N PHE A 47 2.91 11.82 -1.85
CA PHE A 47 3.58 13.10 -2.10
C PHE A 47 2.61 14.28 -2.34
N GLY A 48 1.42 14.24 -1.76
CA GLY A 48 0.52 15.41 -1.74
C GLY A 48 -0.01 15.86 -3.11
N ARG A 49 -0.05 14.97 -4.11
CA ARG A 49 -0.74 15.27 -5.37
C ARG A 49 -2.26 15.28 -5.13
N PRO A 50 -3.00 16.29 -5.61
CA PRO A 50 -4.45 16.32 -5.47
C PRO A 50 -5.08 15.13 -6.23
N PRO A 51 -6.12 14.48 -5.66
CA PRO A 51 -6.80 13.39 -6.33
C PRO A 51 -7.46 13.89 -7.63
N ILE A 52 -7.25 13.17 -8.73
CA ILE A 52 -7.93 13.44 -9.99
C ILE A 52 -9.41 13.07 -9.79
N ALA A 53 -10.32 14.02 -10.00
CA ALA A 53 -11.76 13.78 -9.85
C ALA A 53 -12.22 12.69 -10.83
N ALA A 54 -12.80 11.62 -10.31
CA ALA A 54 -13.44 10.59 -11.13
C ALA A 54 -14.63 11.21 -11.87
N SER A 55 -14.49 11.37 -13.18
CA SER A 55 -15.58 11.86 -14.04
C SER A 55 -16.55 10.72 -14.31
N THR A 56 -17.81 10.87 -13.90
CA THR A 56 -18.91 9.97 -14.28
C THR A 56 -19.26 10.20 -15.76
N SER A 57 -19.00 9.22 -16.62
CA SER A 57 -19.48 9.24 -18.01
C SER A 57 -20.34 8.02 -18.31
N GLN A 58 -21.66 8.25 -18.41
CA GLN A 58 -22.56 7.45 -19.24
C GLN A 58 -22.12 7.58 -20.72
N PRO A 59 -22.27 6.54 -21.57
CA PRO A 59 -21.40 6.35 -22.72
C PRO A 59 -21.74 7.26 -23.90
N GLY A 60 -20.78 8.11 -24.26
CA GLY A 60 -20.64 8.75 -25.56
C GLY A 60 -19.37 8.24 -26.25
N ALA A 61 -19.44 8.10 -27.58
CA ALA A 61 -18.45 7.46 -28.46
C ALA A 61 -16.97 7.82 -28.21
N PRO A 62 -16.02 6.89 -28.49
CA PRO A 62 -14.62 7.06 -28.11
C PRO A 62 -13.94 8.10 -28.99
N SER A 63 -13.72 9.30 -28.46
CA SER A 63 -12.79 10.26 -29.02
C SER A 63 -11.45 10.14 -28.28
N ASN A 64 -10.39 9.93 -29.06
CA ASN A 64 -9.01 9.70 -28.63
C ASN A 64 -8.56 10.70 -27.55
N SER A 65 -8.54 10.23 -26.30
CA SER A 65 -7.71 10.78 -25.24
C SER A 65 -7.08 9.60 -24.54
N SER A 66 -5.79 9.43 -24.80
CA SER A 66 -4.99 8.28 -24.37
C SER A 66 -4.96 8.25 -22.85
N ALA A 67 -5.88 7.49 -22.25
CA ALA A 67 -5.75 7.07 -20.88
C ALA A 67 -4.40 6.37 -20.78
N THR A 68 -3.49 6.89 -19.94
CA THR A 68 -2.33 6.11 -19.56
C THR A 68 -2.88 4.95 -18.74
N SER A 69 -3.12 3.84 -19.43
CA SER A 69 -3.41 2.55 -18.83
C SER A 69 -2.42 2.36 -17.69
N THR A 70 -2.91 2.01 -16.49
CA THR A 70 -2.07 1.35 -15.50
C THR A 70 -1.65 0.03 -16.13
N SER A 71 -0.56 0.09 -16.88
CA SER A 71 0.04 -1.04 -17.55
C SER A 71 0.47 -1.97 -16.43
N PHE A 72 -0.31 -3.03 -16.20
CA PHE A 72 0.21 -4.18 -15.50
C PHE A 72 1.45 -4.61 -16.28
N GLY A 73 2.62 -4.59 -15.65
CA GLY A 73 3.79 -5.23 -16.23
C GLY A 73 3.39 -6.66 -16.56
N THR A 74 3.39 -7.03 -17.83
CA THR A 74 3.22 -8.41 -18.24
C THR A 74 4.57 -9.07 -18.07
N VAL A 75 4.66 -10.08 -17.20
CA VAL A 75 5.84 -10.95 -17.19
C VAL A 75 5.91 -11.66 -18.55
N ALA A 76 7.11 -11.98 -19.03
CA ALA A 76 7.34 -12.70 -20.29
C ALA A 76 6.55 -14.04 -20.43
N ASN A 77 5.95 -14.54 -19.34
CA ASN A 77 5.11 -15.75 -19.28
C ASN A 77 3.60 -15.49 -19.05
N GLY A 78 3.08 -14.28 -19.31
CA GLY A 78 1.63 -14.02 -19.33
C GLY A 78 0.95 -13.81 -17.96
N GLY A 79 1.74 -13.70 -16.87
CA GLY A 79 1.23 -13.27 -15.57
C GLY A 79 1.08 -11.74 -15.46
N THR A 80 0.12 -11.29 -14.66
CA THR A 80 -0.05 -9.87 -14.30
C THR A 80 0.80 -9.54 -13.08
N ILE A 81 1.63 -8.49 -13.17
CA ILE A 81 2.39 -7.98 -12.03
C ILE A 81 1.51 -6.97 -11.28
N PRO A 82 1.29 -7.15 -9.97
CA PRO A 82 0.45 -6.24 -9.20
C PRO A 82 1.11 -4.86 -9.06
N ALA A 83 0.29 -3.81 -9.08
CA ALA A 83 0.75 -2.43 -8.93
C ALA A 83 1.45 -2.16 -7.59
N LEU A 84 1.11 -2.93 -6.55
CA LEU A 84 1.77 -2.93 -5.25
C LEU A 84 2.20 -4.36 -4.90
N ARG A 85 3.48 -4.56 -4.57
CA ARG A 85 4.00 -5.86 -4.15
C ARG A 85 4.96 -5.72 -2.97
N LEU A 86 4.95 -6.73 -2.11
CA LEU A 86 5.95 -6.88 -1.05
C LEU A 86 7.31 -7.25 -1.68
N LEU A 87 8.35 -6.48 -1.38
CA LEU A 87 9.70 -6.75 -1.87
C LEU A 87 10.54 -7.59 -0.91
N SER A 88 10.39 -7.39 0.40
CA SER A 88 11.14 -8.14 1.41
C SER A 88 10.29 -8.35 2.66
N SER A 89 10.26 -9.60 3.15
CA SER A 89 9.73 -9.96 4.48
C SER A 89 10.83 -9.99 5.56
N THR A 90 12.09 -9.81 5.16
CA THR A 90 13.26 -9.78 6.05
C THR A 90 13.74 -8.36 6.27
N PRO A 91 14.40 -8.05 7.41
CA PRO A 91 14.99 -6.75 7.64
C PRO A 91 15.93 -6.33 6.52
N VAL A 92 15.87 -5.07 6.12
CA VAL A 92 16.64 -4.50 5.00
C VAL A 92 17.51 -3.36 5.48
N GLY A 93 18.71 -3.25 4.90
CA GLY A 93 19.68 -2.19 5.14
C GLY A 93 19.44 -0.95 4.29
N GLY A 94 18.24 -0.76 3.73
CA GLY A 94 17.89 0.36 2.85
C GLY A 94 17.64 -0.05 1.40
N TYR A 95 16.81 0.76 0.73
CA TYR A 95 16.38 0.56 -0.66
C TYR A 95 16.94 1.67 -1.56
N GLY A 96 17.24 1.30 -2.80
CA GLY A 96 17.43 2.22 -3.90
C GLY A 96 16.50 1.84 -5.05
N ALA A 97 15.88 2.82 -5.69
CA ALA A 97 15.04 2.63 -6.87
C ALA A 97 15.54 3.50 -8.01
N SER A 98 15.51 2.95 -9.23
CA SER A 98 15.91 3.67 -10.43
C SER A 98 15.10 3.18 -11.61
N THR A 99 14.53 4.12 -12.35
CA THR A 99 13.80 3.85 -13.59
C THR A 99 14.72 4.18 -14.75
N THR A 100 15.09 3.14 -15.48
CA THR A 100 15.62 3.30 -16.84
C THR A 100 14.44 3.31 -17.81
N GLY A 101 14.56 3.94 -18.98
CA GLY A 101 13.42 4.35 -19.82
C GLY A 101 12.31 3.32 -20.12
N SER A 102 12.54 2.01 -19.91
CA SER A 102 11.55 0.95 -20.09
C SER A 102 11.27 0.09 -18.85
N THR A 103 12.01 0.23 -17.74
CA THR A 103 11.86 -0.65 -16.57
C THR A 103 12.37 0.02 -15.29
N THR A 104 11.61 -0.16 -14.21
CA THR A 104 12.03 0.22 -12.86
C THR A 104 12.72 -0.95 -12.18
N ILE A 105 13.90 -0.68 -11.63
CA ILE A 105 14.63 -1.61 -10.78
C ILE A 105 14.64 -1.09 -9.35
N VAL A 106 14.44 -2.00 -8.40
CA VAL A 106 14.60 -1.74 -6.97
C VAL A 106 15.65 -2.68 -6.43
N ARG A 107 16.65 -2.13 -5.73
CA ARG A 107 17.72 -2.88 -5.08
C ARG A 107 17.72 -2.60 -3.59
N TRP A 108 18.04 -3.62 -2.80
CA TRP A 108 18.22 -3.48 -1.35
C TRP A 108 19.26 -4.45 -0.84
N ILE A 109 19.77 -4.17 0.35
CA ILE A 109 20.66 -5.08 1.08
C ILE A 109 19.82 -5.84 2.11
N ASP A 110 19.83 -7.17 2.08
CA ASP A 110 19.30 -7.99 3.17
C ASP A 110 20.17 -7.71 4.41
N ARG A 111 19.60 -7.19 5.50
CA ARG A 111 20.37 -6.81 6.69
C ARG A 111 20.96 -8.02 7.41
N GLY A 112 20.26 -9.16 7.36
CA GLY A 112 20.69 -10.40 8.01
C GLY A 112 21.81 -11.06 7.23
N ARG A 113 21.60 -11.25 5.93
CA ARG A 113 22.59 -11.92 5.07
C ARG A 113 23.69 -10.97 4.63
N GLY A 114 23.35 -9.77 4.16
CA GLY A 114 24.29 -8.81 3.58
C GLY A 114 24.39 -8.87 2.06
N ASN A 115 23.52 -9.66 1.42
CA ASN A 115 23.44 -9.75 -0.03
C ASN A 115 22.64 -8.58 -0.61
N VAL A 116 23.03 -8.12 -1.80
CA VAL A 116 22.21 -7.20 -2.58
C VAL A 116 21.22 -7.99 -3.43
N ILE A 117 19.95 -7.66 -3.28
CA ILE A 117 18.83 -8.26 -4.02
C ILE A 117 18.26 -7.21 -4.97
N GLU A 118 17.91 -7.63 -6.19
CA GLU A 118 17.24 -6.85 -7.23
C GLU A 118 15.85 -7.42 -7.49
N ALA A 119 14.87 -6.52 -7.51
CA ALA A 119 13.54 -6.76 -8.05
C ALA A 119 13.30 -5.85 -9.25
N ARG A 120 12.62 -6.37 -10.27
CA ARG A 120 12.32 -5.63 -11.51
C ARG A 120 10.83 -5.44 -11.68
N GLU A 121 10.42 -4.31 -12.24
CA GLU A 121 9.00 -4.02 -12.51
C GLU A 121 8.36 -5.05 -13.44
N ASP A 122 9.15 -5.62 -14.36
CA ASP A 122 8.74 -6.59 -15.39
C ASP A 122 8.84 -8.06 -14.96
N SER A 123 9.26 -8.34 -13.72
CA SER A 123 9.44 -9.71 -13.23
C SER A 123 9.07 -9.85 -11.75
N LEU A 124 8.37 -10.93 -11.40
CA LEU A 124 8.11 -11.32 -10.00
C LEU A 124 9.34 -11.95 -9.32
N GLY A 125 10.37 -12.30 -10.09
CA GLY A 125 11.59 -12.90 -9.56
C GLY A 125 12.44 -11.91 -8.79
N LEU A 126 12.96 -12.34 -7.65
CA LEU A 126 14.00 -11.65 -6.89
C LEU A 126 15.35 -12.28 -7.22
N THR A 127 16.35 -11.46 -7.55
CA THR A 127 17.68 -11.95 -7.96
C THR A 127 18.75 -11.40 -7.03
N THR A 128 19.66 -12.25 -6.56
CA THR A 128 20.84 -11.79 -5.82
C THR A 128 21.91 -11.38 -6.82
N ILE A 129 22.42 -10.15 -6.70
CA ILE A 129 23.38 -9.56 -7.65
C ILE A 129 24.75 -9.28 -7.04
N SER A 130 24.89 -9.36 -5.72
CA SER A 130 26.17 -9.19 -5.02
C SER A 130 27.02 -10.47 -5.07
N ASN A 131 28.31 -10.33 -5.36
CA ASN A 131 29.32 -11.38 -5.22
C ASN A 131 29.88 -11.48 -3.79
N THR A 132 29.94 -10.36 -3.08
CA THR A 132 30.43 -10.27 -1.71
C THR A 132 29.29 -9.97 -0.77
N VAL A 133 29.31 -10.63 0.38
CA VAL A 133 28.30 -10.49 1.42
C VAL A 133 28.77 -9.49 2.47
N LEU A 134 27.97 -8.46 2.72
CA LEU A 134 28.24 -7.43 3.74
C LEU A 134 27.13 -7.45 4.81
N PRO A 135 27.23 -8.32 5.84
CA PRO A 135 26.17 -8.44 6.83
C PRO A 135 26.08 -7.18 7.71
N ARG A 136 24.94 -7.00 8.39
CA ARG A 136 24.72 -5.91 9.36
C ARG A 136 24.80 -4.51 8.77
N ILE A 137 24.42 -4.33 7.51
CA ILE A 137 24.12 -3.01 6.97
C ILE A 137 22.73 -2.59 7.48
N TYR A 138 22.69 -1.52 8.27
CA TYR A 138 21.47 -0.98 8.87
C TYR A 138 20.81 0.06 7.98
N GLU A 139 21.63 0.84 7.28
CA GLU A 139 21.19 1.90 6.39
C GLU A 139 22.09 1.97 5.16
N SER A 140 21.55 2.45 4.05
CA SER A 140 22.32 2.63 2.82
C SER A 140 21.76 3.78 1.99
N ALA A 141 22.69 4.53 1.41
CA ALA A 141 22.43 5.55 0.41
C ALA A 141 22.95 5.07 -0.94
N TRP A 142 22.06 5.05 -1.93
CA TRP A 142 22.34 4.52 -3.27
C TRP A 142 22.63 5.65 -4.25
N ASN A 143 23.52 5.41 -5.21
CA ASN A 143 23.66 6.32 -6.35
C ASN A 143 22.45 6.20 -7.29
N LYS A 144 22.23 7.21 -8.15
CA LYS A 144 21.09 7.25 -9.08
C LYS A 144 20.97 6.02 -10.00
N ASN A 145 22.09 5.41 -10.35
CA ASN A 145 22.15 4.27 -11.27
C ASN A 145 22.07 2.91 -10.55
N LEU A 146 21.94 2.92 -9.23
CA LEU A 146 22.00 1.76 -8.32
C LEU A 146 23.25 0.88 -8.47
N THR A 147 24.34 1.37 -9.07
CA THR A 147 25.59 0.63 -9.27
C THR A 147 26.52 0.71 -8.07
N SER A 148 26.25 1.57 -7.11
CA SER A 148 27.03 1.65 -5.88
C SER A 148 26.21 2.21 -4.72
N PHE A 149 26.60 1.88 -3.50
CA PHE A 149 26.00 2.43 -2.30
C PHE A 149 27.07 2.73 -1.24
N VAL A 150 26.73 3.64 -0.33
CA VAL A 150 27.41 3.81 0.96
C VAL A 150 26.49 3.23 2.03
N GLY A 151 26.98 2.32 2.86
CA GLY A 151 26.20 1.63 3.89
C GLY A 151 26.75 1.89 5.28
N GLY A 152 25.87 2.13 6.24
CA GLY A 152 26.18 2.21 7.66
C GLY A 152 26.02 0.84 8.33
N MET A 153 27.05 0.41 9.06
CA MET A 153 27.05 -0.81 9.87
C MET A 153 27.34 -0.47 11.33
N LEU A 154 26.72 -1.19 12.26
CA LEU A 154 27.11 -1.16 13.68
C LEU A 154 28.07 -2.31 13.94
N GLU A 155 29.22 -1.96 14.51
CA GLU A 155 30.13 -2.97 15.04
C GLU A 155 29.55 -3.62 16.30
N THR A 156 29.87 -4.90 16.53
CA THR A 156 29.12 -5.75 17.47
C THR A 156 29.35 -5.39 18.94
N ASP A 157 30.49 -4.79 19.22
CA ASP A 157 31.04 -4.56 20.56
C ASP A 157 31.07 -3.08 20.94
N THR A 158 31.32 -2.19 19.99
CA THR A 158 31.46 -0.75 20.26
C THR A 158 30.18 0.04 20.04
N GLY A 159 29.24 -0.46 19.23
CA GLY A 159 28.06 0.30 18.80
C GLY A 159 28.40 1.55 17.96
N ILE A 160 29.67 1.69 17.55
CA ILE A 160 30.12 2.81 16.73
C ILE A 160 29.70 2.54 15.28
N PRO A 161 29.06 3.51 14.60
CA PRO A 161 28.72 3.36 13.19
C PRO A 161 29.98 3.41 12.34
N THR A 162 30.18 2.39 11.52
CA THR A 162 31.19 2.35 10.47
C THR A 162 30.50 2.48 9.11
N PHE A 163 31.07 3.27 8.21
CA PHE A 163 30.54 3.44 6.86
C PHE A 163 31.43 2.73 5.84
N VAL A 164 30.80 1.98 4.95
CA VAL A 164 31.47 1.27 3.86
C VAL A 164 30.94 1.73 2.52
N TYR A 165 31.82 1.82 1.52
CA TYR A 165 31.44 2.01 0.13
C TYR A 165 31.51 0.68 -0.61
N ALA A 166 30.49 0.39 -1.42
CA ALA A 166 30.45 -0.80 -2.25
C ALA A 166 30.03 -0.48 -3.68
N ASN A 167 30.75 -1.07 -4.65
CA ASN A 167 30.42 -1.03 -6.07
C ASN A 167 29.85 -2.39 -6.52
N ILE A 168 28.80 -2.35 -7.33
CA ILE A 168 28.09 -3.52 -7.83
C ILE A 168 28.41 -3.69 -9.31
N VAL A 169 29.16 -4.76 -9.59
CA VAL A 169 29.45 -5.20 -10.95
C VAL A 169 28.55 -6.39 -11.27
N LYS A 170 27.60 -6.18 -12.18
CA LYS A 170 26.77 -7.27 -12.69
C LYS A 170 27.67 -8.18 -13.53
N ARG A 171 27.64 -9.50 -13.29
CA ARG A 171 28.33 -10.45 -14.15
C ARG A 171 27.75 -10.36 -15.58
N PRO A 172 28.61 -10.41 -16.62
CA PRO A 172 28.18 -10.44 -18.02
C PRO A 172 27.32 -11.68 -18.31
#